data_AF-A0A561VNS5-F1
#
_entry.id   AF-A0A561VNS5-F1
#
_cell.length_a   1.000
_cell.length_b   1.000
_cell.length_c   1.000
_cell.angle_alpha   90.00
_cell.angle_beta   90.00
_cell.angle_gamma   90.00
#
_symmetry.space_group_name_H-M   'P 1'
#
loop_
_entity.id
_entity.type
_entity.pdbx_description
1 polymer ?
#
loop_
_entity_poly.entity_id
_entity_poly.type
_entity_poly.pdbx_seq_one_letter_code
_entity_poly.pdbx_strand_id
1 'polypeptide(L)'
;MTDRDPNRRPLEESPEVAAAVDDETTVPQLATGGGPDRDNPSFTEPGGGAGGGLPTEDLLGDPYAAGTGATGTGTGAGGDNIRTGAEQPWEPEDLVMARGQDMTPENLERARRDLAEHGRAAIERTVP
;
A
#
# COMPACT_ATOMS: atom_id res chain seq x y z
N MET A 1 -6.53 -25.93 15.45
CA MET A 1 -6.83 -26.60 14.16
C MET A 1 -7.17 -28.05 14.51
N THR A 2 -8.41 -28.48 14.72
CA THR A 2 -9.70 -28.00 14.22
C THR A 2 -10.81 -28.55 15.14
N ASP A 3 -11.50 -27.67 15.88
CA ASP A 3 -12.74 -27.99 16.63
C ASP A 3 -13.94 -27.98 15.68
N ARG A 4 -13.92 -28.84 14.65
CA ARG A 4 -15.07 -29.02 13.76
C ARG A 4 -15.84 -30.23 14.25
N ASP A 5 -16.98 -29.98 14.88
CA ASP A 5 -17.94 -31.02 15.27
C ASP A 5 -18.32 -31.85 14.04
N PRO A 6 -18.01 -33.16 14.01
CA PRO A 6 -18.27 -34.02 12.85
C PRO A 6 -19.76 -34.20 12.56
N ASN A 7 -20.65 -33.85 13.50
CA ASN A 7 -22.10 -33.91 13.31
C ASN A 7 -22.69 -32.57 12.82
N ARG A 8 -21.89 -31.49 12.82
CA ARG A 8 -22.32 -30.22 12.29
C ARG A 8 -22.11 -30.23 10.78
N ARG A 9 -23.21 -30.08 10.04
CA ARG A 9 -23.13 -29.93 8.59
C ARG A 9 -22.22 -28.76 8.22
N PRO A 10 -21.47 -28.87 7.11
CA PRO A 10 -20.70 -27.75 6.60
C PRO A 10 -21.58 -26.51 6.38
N LEU A 11 -20.99 -25.32 6.50
CA LEU A 11 -21.76 -24.07 6.39
C LEU A 11 -22.30 -23.87 4.97
N GLU A 12 -21.59 -24.40 3.97
CA GLU A 12 -22.02 -24.46 2.57
C GLU A 12 -23.31 -25.26 2.34
N GLU A 13 -23.70 -26.13 3.28
CA GLU A 13 -24.96 -26.90 3.23
C GLU A 13 -26.08 -26.30 4.08
N SER A 14 -25.88 -25.10 4.64
CA SER A 14 -26.90 -24.43 5.43
C SER A 14 -28.04 -23.89 4.54
N PRO A 15 -29.29 -23.90 5.03
CA PRO A 15 -30.42 -23.38 4.27
C PRO A 15 -30.30 -21.87 3.99
N GLU A 16 -29.60 -21.12 4.86
CA GLU A 16 -29.32 -19.70 4.64
C GLU A 16 -28.39 -19.47 3.45
N VAL A 17 -27.37 -20.33 3.27
CA VAL A 17 -26.47 -20.27 2.11
C VAL A 17 -27.19 -20.68 0.83
N ALA A 18 -28.04 -21.72 0.89
CA ALA A 18 -28.86 -22.11 -0.26
C ALA A 18 -29.78 -20.97 -0.73
N ALA A 19 -30.48 -20.32 0.21
CA ALA A 19 -31.35 -19.19 -0.10
C ALA A 19 -30.60 -17.97 -0.69
N ALA A 20 -29.34 -17.75 -0.30
CA ALA A 20 -28.52 -16.67 -0.85
C ALA A 20 -28.00 -16.97 -2.27
N VAL A 21 -27.77 -18.24 -2.62
CA VAL A 21 -27.37 -18.66 -3.98
C VAL A 21 -28.55 -18.56 -4.95
N ASP A 22 -29.75 -18.91 -4.48
CA ASP A 22 -31.00 -18.80 -5.25
C ASP A 22 -31.54 -17.36 -5.31
N ASP A 23 -30.87 -16.38 -4.66
CA ASP A 23 -31.28 -14.98 -4.73
C ASP A 23 -30.81 -14.34 -6.04
N GLU A 24 -31.76 -14.10 -6.95
CA GLU A 24 -31.55 -13.50 -8.27
C GLU A 24 -31.15 -12.01 -8.23
N THR A 25 -30.55 -11.52 -7.14
CA THR A 25 -30.08 -10.12 -6.98
C THR A 25 -28.69 -9.88 -7.58
N THR A 26 -28.16 -10.85 -8.33
CA THR A 26 -26.88 -10.70 -9.04
C THR A 26 -26.92 -9.47 -9.95
N VAL A 27 -25.93 -8.59 -9.78
CA VAL A 27 -25.75 -7.41 -10.62
C VAL A 27 -25.37 -7.87 -12.03
N PRO A 28 -26.19 -7.62 -13.08
CA PRO A 28 -25.94 -8.14 -14.42
C PRO A 28 -24.57 -7.74 -15.01
N GLN A 29 -24.04 -6.60 -14.59
CA GLN A 29 -22.72 -6.11 -14.99
C GLN A 29 -21.57 -6.95 -14.44
N LEU A 30 -21.79 -7.72 -13.37
CA LEU A 30 -20.81 -8.61 -12.74
C LEU A 30 -21.04 -10.08 -13.08
N ALA A 31 -22.14 -10.41 -13.78
CA ALA A 31 -22.47 -11.77 -14.23
C ALA A 31 -21.68 -12.13 -15.50
N THR A 32 -20.37 -11.93 -15.50
CA THR A 32 -19.53 -12.39 -16.62
C THR A 32 -19.21 -13.87 -16.47
N GLY A 33 -19.08 -14.58 -17.60
CA GLY A 33 -18.79 -16.02 -17.67
C GLY A 33 -17.37 -16.43 -17.25
N GLY A 34 -16.74 -15.69 -16.31
CA GLY A 34 -15.43 -16.01 -15.72
C GLY A 34 -14.22 -15.81 -16.64
N GLY A 35 -14.42 -15.29 -17.85
CA GLY A 35 -13.35 -14.96 -18.78
C GLY A 35 -12.75 -13.57 -18.53
N PRO A 36 -11.64 -13.24 -19.20
CA PRO A 36 -11.07 -11.91 -19.11
C PRO A 36 -11.99 -10.87 -19.74
N ASP A 37 -12.34 -9.83 -18.99
CA ASP A 37 -13.19 -8.72 -19.43
C ASP A 37 -12.71 -7.38 -18.79
N ARG A 38 -13.51 -6.31 -18.93
CA ARG A 38 -13.19 -4.99 -18.38
C ARG A 38 -13.06 -5.00 -16.85
N ASP A 39 -13.92 -5.75 -16.17
CA ASP A 39 -14.05 -5.84 -14.72
C ASP A 39 -13.30 -7.06 -14.14
N ASN A 40 -12.89 -8.02 -14.99
CA ASN A 40 -12.07 -9.18 -14.68
C ASN A 40 -10.84 -9.25 -15.61
N PRO A 41 -9.79 -8.43 -15.43
CA PRO A 41 -8.65 -8.42 -16.34
C PRO A 41 -7.81 -9.70 -16.23
N SER A 42 -7.21 -10.15 -17.34
CA SER A 42 -6.19 -11.20 -17.29
C SER A 42 -4.88 -10.64 -16.75
N PHE A 43 -4.37 -11.21 -15.67
CA PHE A 43 -3.04 -10.92 -15.18
C PHE A 43 -1.99 -11.71 -15.95
N THR A 44 -0.93 -11.05 -16.38
CA THR A 44 0.24 -11.71 -16.97
C THR A 44 1.04 -12.39 -15.86
N GLU A 45 1.33 -13.68 -16.01
CA GLU A 45 2.20 -14.38 -15.08
C GLU A 45 3.65 -13.87 -15.17
N PRO A 46 4.42 -13.90 -14.07
CA PRO A 46 5.84 -13.57 -14.12
C PRO A 46 6.58 -14.42 -15.16
N GLY A 47 7.12 -13.78 -16.20
CA GLY A 47 7.82 -14.44 -17.32
C GLY A 47 6.97 -14.67 -18.59
N GLY A 48 5.67 -14.35 -18.57
CA GLY A 48 4.83 -14.33 -19.77
C GLY A 48 5.03 -13.04 -20.55
N GLY A 49 5.77 -13.07 -21.67
CA GLY A 49 5.96 -11.90 -22.51
C GLY A 49 4.64 -11.35 -23.04
N ALA A 50 4.30 -10.10 -22.71
CA ALA A 50 3.23 -9.37 -23.38
C ALA A 50 3.60 -9.24 -24.86
N GLY A 51 2.77 -9.81 -25.74
CA GLY A 51 3.04 -9.87 -27.16
C GLY A 51 3.35 -8.49 -27.75
N GLY A 52 4.55 -8.37 -28.34
CA GLY A 52 4.91 -7.27 -29.25
C GLY A 52 5.63 -6.06 -28.65
N GLY A 53 6.01 -6.09 -27.38
CA GLY A 53 6.89 -5.08 -26.78
C GLY A 53 8.30 -5.62 -26.53
N LEU A 54 9.30 -4.73 -26.45
CA LEU A 54 10.64 -5.05 -25.92
C LEU A 54 10.49 -5.83 -24.60
N PRO A 55 11.41 -6.77 -24.27
CA PRO A 55 11.36 -7.46 -23.00
C PRO A 55 11.24 -6.42 -21.88
N THR A 56 10.28 -6.60 -20.98
CA THR A 56 10.05 -5.68 -19.85
C THR A 56 11.31 -5.52 -18.99
N GLU A 57 12.20 -6.51 -19.06
CA GLU A 57 13.57 -6.51 -18.54
C GLU A 57 14.39 -5.28 -18.99
N ASP A 58 14.29 -4.89 -20.27
CA ASP A 58 14.99 -3.73 -20.84
C ASP A 58 14.30 -2.40 -20.47
N LEU A 59 12.99 -2.41 -20.21
CA LEU A 59 12.20 -1.23 -19.87
C LEU A 59 12.20 -0.89 -18.38
N LEU A 60 12.26 -1.89 -17.51
CA LEU A 60 12.17 -1.75 -16.05
C LEU A 60 13.53 -1.76 -15.34
N GLY A 61 14.60 -2.12 -16.05
CA GLY A 61 15.90 -2.40 -15.44
C GLY A 61 15.84 -3.64 -14.55
N ASP A 62 17.00 -4.08 -14.07
CA ASP A 62 17.07 -5.23 -13.16
C ASP A 62 16.35 -4.89 -11.83
N PRO A 63 15.25 -5.58 -11.49
CA PRO A 63 14.48 -5.31 -10.26
C PRO A 63 15.25 -5.71 -8.99
N TYR A 64 16.30 -6.52 -9.12
CA TYR A 64 17.26 -6.86 -8.06
C TYR A 64 18.52 -5.98 -8.11
N ALA A 65 18.72 -5.19 -9.16
CA ALA A 65 19.63 -4.04 -9.17
C ALA A 65 18.98 -2.81 -8.52
N ALA A 66 18.11 -3.03 -7.54
CA ALA A 66 17.61 -2.03 -6.61
C ALA A 66 18.77 -1.51 -5.73
N GLY A 67 19.66 -0.75 -6.36
CA GLY A 67 20.71 0.07 -5.78
C GLY A 67 20.85 1.41 -6.50
N THR A 68 20.43 1.54 -7.77
CA THR A 68 20.46 2.84 -8.47
C THR A 68 19.33 2.95 -9.50
N GLY A 69 18.12 3.30 -9.07
CA GLY A 69 17.06 3.70 -9.99
C GLY A 69 17.44 4.95 -10.79
N ALA A 70 16.84 5.11 -11.98
CA ALA A 70 17.10 6.14 -12.99
C ALA A 70 16.88 7.62 -12.56
N THR A 71 16.63 7.89 -11.29
CA THR A 71 16.60 9.24 -10.68
C THR A 71 17.66 9.45 -9.60
N GLY A 72 18.52 8.46 -9.32
CA GLY A 72 19.59 8.58 -8.31
C GLY A 72 19.11 8.70 -6.86
N THR A 73 17.85 8.33 -6.55
CA THR A 73 17.28 8.42 -5.20
C THR A 73 16.75 7.08 -4.67
N GLY A 74 17.14 5.97 -5.29
CA GLY A 74 16.66 4.63 -4.97
C GLY A 74 17.10 4.14 -3.59
N THR A 75 16.32 4.44 -2.55
CA THR A 75 16.44 3.71 -1.27
C THR A 75 15.48 2.52 -1.31
N GLY A 76 15.97 1.39 -1.82
CA GLY A 76 15.30 0.09 -1.69
C GLY A 76 15.35 -0.39 -0.24
N ALA A 77 14.33 -1.14 0.17
CA ALA A 77 14.18 -1.74 1.50
C ALA A 77 15.19 -2.89 1.73
N GLY A 78 16.48 -2.57 1.74
CA GLY A 78 17.53 -3.44 2.28
C GLY A 78 17.69 -3.16 3.78
N GLY A 79 17.70 -4.22 4.57
CA GLY A 79 17.84 -4.16 6.03
C GLY A 79 19.03 -3.29 6.43
N ASP A 80 18.70 -2.21 7.16
CA ASP A 80 19.51 -1.14 7.76
C ASP A 80 18.95 0.25 7.44
N ASN A 81 18.08 0.38 6.42
CA ASN A 81 17.33 1.61 6.12
C ASN A 81 15.83 1.45 6.40
N ILE A 82 15.46 1.38 7.68
CA ILE A 82 14.08 1.66 8.09
C ILE A 82 13.84 3.15 7.83
N ARG A 83 13.01 3.46 6.85
CA ARG A 83 12.51 4.81 6.61
C ARG A 83 11.49 5.15 7.68
N THR A 84 11.85 6.01 8.62
CA THR A 84 10.94 6.48 9.69
C THR A 84 10.14 7.72 9.26
N GLY A 85 10.35 8.21 8.03
CA GLY A 85 9.68 9.40 7.49
C GLY A 85 10.31 10.71 7.98
N ALA A 86 11.20 10.65 8.96
CA ALA A 86 11.94 11.80 9.49
C ALA A 86 13.20 12.15 8.67
N GLU A 87 13.57 11.31 7.71
CA GLU A 87 14.65 11.56 6.74
C GLU A 87 14.28 12.53 5.61
N GLN A 88 12.98 12.83 5.44
CA GLN A 88 12.50 13.80 4.46
C GLN A 88 12.73 15.24 4.96
N PRO A 89 12.82 16.25 4.08
CA PRO A 89 12.76 17.65 4.50
C PRO A 89 11.37 17.95 5.08
N TRP A 90 11.34 18.51 6.30
CA TRP A 90 10.13 18.95 6.99
C TRP A 90 10.13 20.47 7.14
N GLU A 91 9.01 21.10 6.83
CA GLU A 91 8.79 22.52 7.10
C GLU A 91 8.22 22.72 8.53
N PRO A 92 8.35 23.93 9.12
CA PRO A 92 7.77 24.22 10.44
C PRO A 92 6.27 23.94 10.53
N GLU A 93 5.53 24.22 9.46
CA GLU A 93 4.09 23.97 9.31
C GLU A 93 3.75 22.48 9.50
N ASP A 94 4.56 21.59 8.91
CA ASP A 94 4.34 20.14 8.99
C ASP A 94 4.46 19.66 10.43
N LEU A 95 5.43 20.18 11.19
CA LEU A 95 5.60 19.87 12.60
C LEU A 95 4.45 20.37 13.48
N VAL A 96 3.89 21.54 13.17
CA VAL A 96 2.71 22.08 13.88
C VAL A 96 1.51 21.17 13.62
N MET A 97 1.31 20.77 12.36
CA MET A 97 0.22 19.88 11.96
C MET A 97 0.35 18.49 12.57
N ALA A 98 1.54 17.90 12.56
CA ALA A 98 1.81 16.60 13.16
C ALA A 98 1.57 16.58 14.69
N ARG A 99 1.75 17.72 15.36
CA ARG A 99 1.41 17.90 16.79
C ARG A 99 -0.08 18.13 17.03
N GLY A 100 -0.89 18.30 15.99
CA GLY A 100 -2.31 18.63 16.08
C GLY A 100 -2.56 20.04 16.61
N GLN A 101 -1.65 20.98 16.33
CA GLN A 101 -1.73 22.36 16.80
C GLN A 101 -2.25 23.29 15.71
N ASP A 102 -2.90 24.39 16.11
CA ASP A 102 -3.36 25.41 15.16
C ASP A 102 -2.16 26.18 14.56
N MET A 103 -2.30 26.59 13.29
CA MET A 103 -1.31 27.37 12.53
C MET A 103 -1.24 28.84 13.00
N THR A 104 -0.83 29.04 14.25
CA THR A 104 -0.55 30.36 14.82
C THR A 104 0.93 30.74 14.62
N PRO A 105 1.26 32.04 14.50
CA PRO A 105 2.64 32.51 14.38
C PRO A 105 3.54 31.97 15.50
N GLU A 106 3.04 31.91 16.72
CA GLU A 106 3.78 31.44 17.89
C GLU A 106 4.12 29.94 17.80
N ASN A 107 3.20 29.14 17.26
CA ASN A 107 3.43 27.70 17.04
C ASN A 107 4.44 27.46 15.92
N LEU A 108 4.40 28.27 14.84
CA LEU A 108 5.36 28.19 13.74
C LEU A 108 6.77 28.59 14.17
N GLU A 109 6.92 29.66 14.96
CA GLU A 109 8.22 30.05 15.50
C GLU A 109 8.82 28.97 16.40
N ARG A 110 7.99 28.34 17.24
CA ARG A 110 8.42 27.21 18.06
C ARG A 110 8.85 26.02 17.21
N ALA A 111 8.07 25.64 16.20
CA ALA A 111 8.42 24.53 15.31
C ALA A 111 9.70 24.80 14.52
N ARG A 112 9.88 26.04 14.04
CA ARG A 112 11.11 26.47 13.36
C ARG A 112 12.33 26.39 14.27
N ARG A 113 12.18 26.80 15.54
CA ARG A 113 13.24 26.66 16.54
C ARG A 113 13.57 25.19 16.81
N ASP A 114 12.55 24.35 16.99
CA ASP A 114 12.73 22.92 17.25
C ASP A 114 13.45 22.22 16.08
N LEU A 115 13.13 22.55 14.83
CA LEU A 115 13.84 22.05 13.65
C LEU A 115 15.29 22.53 13.60
N ALA A 116 15.55 23.80 13.92
CA ALA A 116 16.90 24.34 13.92
C ALA A 116 17.78 23.73 15.04
N GLU A 117 17.19 23.45 16.20
CA GLU A 117 17.89 22.97 17.39
C GLU A 117 18.07 21.45 17.42
N HIS A 118 17.05 20.70 16.97
CA HIS A 118 17.00 19.24 17.12
C HIS A 118 16.87 18.49 15.79
N GLY A 119 16.56 19.18 14.68
CA GLY A 119 16.45 18.60 13.34
C GLY A 119 15.59 17.34 13.32
N ARG A 120 16.18 16.24 12.84
CA ARG A 120 15.52 14.92 12.75
C ARG A 120 14.92 14.44 14.08
N ALA A 121 15.60 14.70 15.20
CA ALA A 121 15.12 14.23 16.51
C ALA A 121 13.79 14.90 16.93
N ALA A 122 13.51 16.13 16.49
CA ALA A 122 12.22 16.77 16.73
C ALA A 122 11.08 16.07 15.99
N ILE A 123 11.38 15.56 14.78
CA ILE A 123 10.43 14.88 13.90
C ILE A 123 10.13 13.49 14.45
N GLU A 124 11.17 12.69 14.75
CA GLU A 124 11.05 11.33 15.30
C GLU A 124 10.23 11.30 16.61
N ARG A 125 10.32 12.34 17.44
CA ARG A 125 9.52 12.44 18.67
C ARG A 125 8.04 12.71 18.38
N THR A 126 7.75 13.41 17.29
CA THR A 126 6.41 13.89 16.96
C THR A 126 5.65 12.87 16.12
N VAL A 127 6.35 12.18 15.22
CA VAL A 127 5.78 11.22 14.26
C VAL A 127 6.38 9.85 14.55
N PRO A 128 5.63 8.95 15.23
CA PRO A 128 6.10 7.60 15.57
C PRO A 128 6.04 6.63 14.39
#